data_AF-A0A4Z0YYV6-F1
#
_entry.id   AF-A0A4Z0YYV6-F1
#
_cell.length_a   1.000
_cell.length_b   1.000
_cell.length_c   1.000
_cell.angle_alpha   90.00
_cell.angle_beta   90.00
_cell.angle_gamma   90.00
#
_symmetry.space_group_name_H-M   'P 1'
#
loop_
_entity.id
_entity.type
_entity.pdbx_description
1 polymer ?
#
loop_
_entity_poly.entity_id
_entity_poly.type
_entity_poly.pdbx_seq_one_letter_code
_entity_poly.pdbx_strand_id
1 'polypeptide(L)'
;MAKNWVLDPLNARNPSVSGINPPTWASAAGPATRPSFPYLSSSPSAIGYLEHQDVSTAPTQLCRWTIHIPHATGDAICKGKDLVQVPPMENGARVFTDELHQSITSNSFTNTSVDDLPIATDEVTRAIEKDPAALEVDAWKLAIMAGNCELLGQLFEENGCEVPKGLSNIHPFHLAASFIDGGHTCCMPFIELSFILGPSYAFSHNVDNLGHTILDTLLVSIIRSHTSLSPDTVSFEFQSPNRFPGEEKDICGRWDLETEKVRHLFQQGFPSIPNKWKHPFCHTAAQAICHSIIAIFGPACAPNINQMSGLFIRRYTECGMELRPGPLHTLVFITFYLAQQGMPGETLFGALAVLVCLLSLGADVSLEADISVEEILGDSELRKVPAAVIDRWTGDCKTGWNSFAQVLVHAEMSKGQESPRHSDNKSENEASEDGDNDSESNLDDDSTLHHCELDILSTKIHRNWLKLKCHNAEIGLLWATIQAELLTYRRIRVGDAWLSENFSMEALEAWLKGTSAVFSTPLVQDQMLREYSRCGWFFKASQFVCPAAKEVSAWHFMNMDSDGGATYGRATFIAPPDINELWVDVVRAEEM
;
A
#
# COMPACT_ATOMS: atom_id res chain seq x y z
N MET A 1 -10.09 -3.70 -20.61
CA MET A 1 -9.71 -2.61 -21.54
C MET A 1 -8.58 -1.74 -20.97
N ALA A 2 -8.81 -0.94 -19.91
CA ALA A 2 -7.78 -0.05 -19.33
C ALA A 2 -6.47 -0.75 -18.95
N LYS A 3 -6.53 -1.96 -18.36
CA LYS A 3 -5.34 -2.71 -17.89
C LYS A 3 -4.29 -2.98 -18.99
N ASN A 4 -4.73 -3.28 -20.21
CA ASN A 4 -3.85 -3.65 -21.32
C ASN A 4 -3.73 -2.52 -22.36
N TRP A 5 -4.26 -1.33 -22.04
CA TRP A 5 -4.13 -0.16 -22.89
C TRP A 5 -2.65 0.20 -23.04
N VAL A 6 -2.23 0.62 -24.24
CA VAL A 6 -0.82 0.87 -24.66
C VAL A 6 0.03 -0.40 -24.84
N LEU A 7 -0.33 -1.54 -24.22
CA LEU A 7 0.46 -2.78 -24.27
C LEU A 7 0.19 -3.70 -25.48
N ASP A 8 -0.86 -3.46 -26.29
CA ASP A 8 -1.28 -4.39 -27.35
C ASP A 8 -1.75 -3.71 -28.65
N PRO A 9 -0.89 -3.55 -29.68
CA PRO A 9 -1.32 -3.09 -31.00
C PRO A 9 -2.06 -4.15 -31.84
N LEU A 10 -2.09 -5.43 -31.42
CA LEU A 10 -2.40 -6.54 -32.34
C LEU A 10 -3.68 -7.34 -32.05
N ASN A 11 -4.33 -7.23 -30.89
CA ASN A 11 -5.50 -8.06 -30.55
C ASN A 11 -6.89 -7.44 -30.75
N ALA A 12 -7.01 -6.25 -31.34
CA ALA A 12 -8.32 -5.63 -31.60
C ALA A 12 -9.10 -6.24 -32.80
N ARG A 13 -8.93 -7.52 -33.15
CA ARG A 13 -9.68 -8.18 -34.23
C ARG A 13 -10.41 -9.45 -33.77
N ASN A 14 -11.72 -9.29 -33.62
CA ASN A 14 -12.83 -10.26 -33.68
C ASN A 14 -13.21 -11.05 -32.42
N PRO A 15 -14.38 -10.75 -31.80
CA PRO A 15 -15.13 -11.73 -31.04
C PRO A 15 -16.07 -12.52 -31.98
N SER A 16 -15.84 -13.81 -32.15
CA SER A 16 -16.74 -14.70 -32.92
C SER A 16 -17.94 -15.13 -32.08
N VAL A 17 -19.13 -14.85 -32.60
CA VAL A 17 -20.47 -15.17 -32.08
C VAL A 17 -20.79 -16.67 -32.20
N SER A 18 -21.47 -17.25 -31.21
CA SER A 18 -22.18 -18.54 -31.35
C SER A 18 -23.46 -18.48 -30.51
N GLY A 19 -24.61 -18.43 -31.20
CA GLY A 19 -25.92 -18.10 -30.61
C GLY A 19 -26.76 -19.28 -30.13
N ILE A 20 -27.72 -18.98 -29.26
CA ILE A 20 -28.91 -19.79 -28.96
C ILE A 20 -30.07 -18.81 -28.67
N ASN A 21 -31.25 -19.02 -29.28
CA ASN A 21 -32.44 -18.17 -29.16
C ASN A 21 -33.22 -18.37 -27.84
N PRO A 22 -33.85 -17.33 -27.27
CA PRO A 22 -34.80 -17.45 -26.14
C PRO A 22 -36.28 -17.42 -26.57
N PRO A 23 -37.24 -17.89 -25.74
CA PRO A 23 -38.67 -17.65 -25.91
C PRO A 23 -39.17 -16.46 -25.05
N THR A 24 -40.10 -15.72 -25.66
CA THR A 24 -40.78 -14.48 -25.23
C THR A 24 -41.85 -14.65 -24.14
N TRP A 25 -42.02 -13.64 -23.25
CA TRP A 25 -43.32 -13.21 -22.69
C TRP A 25 -43.32 -11.73 -22.22
N ALA A 26 -44.54 -11.18 -22.10
CA ALA A 26 -44.94 -9.80 -22.38
C ALA A 26 -45.02 -8.83 -21.18
N SER A 27 -44.97 -7.53 -21.53
CA SER A 27 -44.96 -6.33 -20.69
C SER A 27 -46.28 -5.96 -19.98
N ALA A 28 -46.19 -5.12 -18.94
CA ALA A 28 -47.13 -4.01 -18.68
C ALA A 28 -46.50 -2.88 -17.82
N ALA A 29 -46.72 -1.63 -18.27
CA ALA A 29 -46.33 -0.31 -17.71
C ALA A 29 -46.96 0.00 -16.33
N GLY A 30 -46.58 0.95 -15.45
CA GLY A 30 -45.89 2.28 -15.40
C GLY A 30 -46.57 3.07 -14.22
N PRO A 31 -46.32 4.37 -13.87
CA PRO A 31 -45.17 5.27 -14.01
C PRO A 31 -44.79 6.13 -12.72
N ALA A 32 -43.63 6.82 -12.80
CA ALA A 32 -43.22 8.16 -12.24
C ALA A 32 -43.09 8.40 -10.70
N THR A 33 -42.12 9.12 -10.08
CA THR A 33 -40.90 9.90 -10.44
C THR A 33 -40.19 10.40 -9.15
N ARG A 34 -38.84 10.40 -9.07
CA ARG A 34 -37.91 11.48 -8.61
C ARG A 34 -36.44 10.97 -8.56
N PRO A 35 -35.41 11.84 -8.70
CA PRO A 35 -34.07 11.42 -9.10
C PRO A 35 -33.24 10.92 -7.91
N SER A 36 -32.88 9.64 -7.96
CA SER A 36 -31.96 8.99 -7.04
C SER A 36 -30.73 8.57 -7.84
N PHE A 37 -29.55 8.70 -7.23
CA PHE A 37 -28.33 7.98 -7.61
C PHE A 37 -28.66 6.52 -7.97
N PRO A 38 -27.89 5.84 -8.85
CA PRO A 38 -28.04 4.40 -9.02
C PRO A 38 -27.59 3.72 -7.72
N TYR A 39 -28.52 3.63 -6.77
CA TYR A 39 -28.61 2.52 -5.84
C TYR A 39 -28.59 1.28 -6.72
N LEU A 40 -27.47 0.55 -6.73
CA LEU A 40 -27.48 -0.85 -7.10
C LEU A 40 -28.47 -1.51 -6.13
N SER A 41 -29.70 -1.66 -6.60
CA SER A 41 -30.77 -2.34 -5.89
C SER A 41 -30.24 -3.72 -5.47
N SER A 42 -30.56 -4.04 -4.23
CA SER A 42 -30.48 -5.32 -3.54
C SER A 42 -30.21 -6.50 -4.46
N SER A 43 -29.21 -7.32 -4.08
CA SER A 43 -28.99 -8.65 -4.62
C SER A 43 -30.32 -9.32 -4.97
N PRO A 44 -30.48 -9.89 -6.17
CA PRO A 44 -31.69 -10.63 -6.47
C PRO A 44 -31.87 -11.70 -5.38
N SER A 45 -32.99 -11.62 -4.67
CA SER A 45 -33.39 -12.58 -3.66
C SER A 45 -33.08 -13.99 -4.15
N ALA A 46 -32.35 -14.74 -3.32
CA ALA A 46 -31.89 -16.10 -3.55
C ALA A 46 -32.83 -16.90 -4.46
N ILE A 47 -32.49 -16.96 -5.75
CA ILE A 47 -33.08 -17.92 -6.68
C ILE A 47 -32.50 -19.28 -6.26
N GLY A 48 -33.42 -20.18 -5.91
CA GLY A 48 -33.15 -21.36 -5.11
C GLY A 48 -32.09 -22.31 -5.66
N TYR A 49 -31.42 -22.98 -4.71
CA TYR A 49 -30.78 -24.29 -4.81
C TYR A 49 -30.46 -24.76 -6.24
N LEU A 50 -29.52 -24.08 -6.89
CA LEU A 50 -28.74 -24.66 -7.98
C LEU A 50 -27.51 -25.33 -7.36
N GLU A 51 -27.28 -26.57 -7.80
CA GLU A 51 -26.35 -27.55 -7.26
C GLU A 51 -24.98 -26.97 -6.88
N HIS A 52 -24.48 -27.36 -5.71
CA HIS A 52 -23.12 -27.08 -5.23
C HIS A 52 -22.06 -27.60 -6.24
N GLN A 53 -21.66 -26.77 -7.21
CA GLN A 53 -20.47 -27.01 -8.02
C GLN A 53 -19.46 -25.85 -7.86
N ASP A 54 -18.40 -26.23 -7.15
CA ASP A 54 -17.01 -25.78 -7.18
C ASP A 54 -16.62 -24.31 -6.95
N VAL A 55 -17.07 -23.73 -5.82
CA VAL A 55 -16.29 -22.69 -5.12
C VAL A 55 -14.91 -23.23 -4.66
N SER A 56 -14.59 -24.52 -4.85
CA SER A 56 -13.41 -25.21 -4.31
C SER A 56 -12.12 -24.95 -5.08
N THR A 57 -12.16 -24.51 -6.35
CA THR A 57 -10.92 -24.17 -7.07
C THR A 57 -10.40 -22.76 -6.73
N ALA A 58 -9.78 -22.59 -5.56
CA ALA A 58 -9.13 -21.34 -5.20
C ALA A 58 -8.02 -20.94 -6.22
N PRO A 59 -7.74 -19.63 -6.41
CA PRO A 59 -6.51 -19.17 -7.03
C PRO A 59 -5.28 -19.74 -6.32
N THR A 60 -4.13 -19.68 -6.98
CA THR A 60 -2.87 -20.08 -6.36
C THR A 60 -2.65 -19.32 -5.05
N GLN A 61 -2.16 -20.01 -4.02
CA GLN A 61 -1.75 -19.40 -2.75
C GLN A 61 -0.37 -18.72 -2.85
N LEU A 62 0.26 -18.81 -4.01
CA LEU A 62 1.55 -18.21 -4.28
C LEU A 62 1.37 -16.82 -4.87
N CYS A 63 1.97 -15.83 -4.20
CA CYS A 63 1.90 -14.43 -4.60
C CYS A 63 2.59 -14.20 -5.95
N ARG A 64 2.15 -13.16 -6.65
CA ARG A 64 3.01 -12.44 -7.60
C ARG A 64 3.87 -11.46 -6.82
N TRP A 65 4.86 -10.87 -7.47
CA TRP A 65 5.68 -9.85 -6.82
C TRP A 65 6.25 -8.88 -7.84
N THR A 66 6.50 -7.67 -7.36
CA THR A 66 7.13 -6.62 -8.12
C THR A 66 8.58 -6.43 -7.64
N ILE A 67 9.52 -6.39 -8.58
CA ILE A 67 10.95 -6.18 -8.34
C ILE A 67 11.35 -4.87 -9.02
N HIS A 68 11.83 -3.91 -8.21
CA HIS A 68 12.47 -2.70 -8.73
C HIS A 68 13.87 -3.05 -9.26
N ILE A 69 14.12 -2.78 -10.54
CA ILE A 69 15.44 -2.96 -11.16
C ILE A 69 16.05 -1.58 -11.43
N PRO A 70 17.20 -1.23 -10.83
CA PRO A 70 17.88 0.03 -11.10
C PRO A 70 18.01 0.31 -12.59
N HIS A 71 17.77 1.56 -13.00
CA HIS A 71 18.07 1.98 -14.37
C HIS A 71 19.52 1.64 -14.67
N ALA A 72 19.76 0.83 -15.70
CA ALA A 72 21.11 0.53 -16.14
C ALA A 72 21.74 1.86 -16.63
N THR A 73 22.58 2.48 -15.81
CA THR A 73 23.39 3.62 -16.19
C THR A 73 24.43 3.16 -17.22
N GLY A 74 24.12 3.35 -18.50
CA GLY A 74 25.06 3.22 -19.62
C GLY A 74 25.15 1.82 -20.26
N ASP A 75 24.95 1.80 -21.58
CA ASP A 75 25.30 0.75 -22.57
C ASP A 75 24.66 -0.64 -22.50
N ALA A 76 23.75 -0.90 -21.56
CA ALA A 76 22.89 -2.09 -21.60
C ALA A 76 21.42 -1.71 -21.78
N ILE A 77 21.11 -0.97 -22.86
CA ILE A 77 19.83 -1.18 -23.55
C ILE A 77 19.78 -2.68 -23.84
N CYS A 78 18.79 -3.36 -23.30
CA CYS A 78 18.53 -4.78 -23.45
C CYS A 78 18.86 -5.30 -24.87
N LYS A 79 20.09 -5.78 -25.09
CA LYS A 79 20.40 -6.75 -26.14
C LYS A 79 19.87 -8.10 -25.66
N GLY A 80 18.55 -8.25 -25.69
CA GLY A 80 17.90 -9.41 -25.08
C GLY A 80 16.38 -9.43 -25.13
N LYS A 81 15.73 -8.52 -25.88
CA LYS A 81 14.48 -8.77 -26.60
C LYS A 81 14.58 -7.92 -27.86
N ASP A 82 14.13 -8.45 -28.99
CA ASP A 82 13.86 -7.63 -30.15
C ASP A 82 13.09 -6.40 -29.69
N LEU A 83 13.76 -5.24 -29.69
CA LEU A 83 13.09 -3.99 -29.96
C LEU A 83 12.50 -4.23 -31.33
N VAL A 84 11.27 -4.76 -31.37
CA VAL A 84 10.36 -4.46 -32.45
C VAL A 84 10.48 -2.96 -32.56
N GLN A 85 11.15 -2.50 -33.61
CA GLN A 85 11.01 -1.13 -34.06
C GLN A 85 9.51 -0.97 -34.21
N VAL A 86 8.87 -0.37 -33.21
CA VAL A 86 7.51 0.09 -33.33
C VAL A 86 7.60 1.00 -34.55
N PRO A 87 6.93 0.66 -35.67
CA PRO A 87 6.86 1.57 -36.80
C PRO A 87 6.41 2.92 -36.24
N PRO A 88 6.91 4.06 -36.76
CA PRO A 88 6.42 5.37 -36.32
C PRO A 88 4.89 5.28 -36.29
N MET A 89 4.29 5.49 -35.11
CA MET A 89 2.84 5.42 -34.92
C MET A 89 2.21 6.22 -36.04
N GLU A 90 1.67 5.53 -37.04
CA GLU A 90 0.90 6.19 -38.07
C GLU A 90 -0.26 6.87 -37.35
N ASN A 91 -0.42 8.16 -37.65
CA ASN A 91 -1.38 9.12 -37.09
C ASN A 91 -2.84 8.63 -37.12
N GLY A 92 -3.16 7.69 -36.23
CA GLY A 92 -4.49 7.21 -35.93
C GLY A 92 -4.61 6.90 -34.44
N ALA A 93 -3.95 7.71 -33.60
CA ALA A 93 -4.04 7.60 -32.14
C ALA A 93 -5.52 7.67 -31.75
N ARG A 94 -6.06 6.53 -31.33
CA ARG A 94 -7.39 6.48 -30.74
C ARG A 94 -7.26 6.95 -29.30
N VAL A 95 -7.99 7.99 -28.97
CA VAL A 95 -8.07 8.51 -27.60
C VAL A 95 -8.79 7.46 -26.75
N PHE A 96 -8.27 7.12 -25.57
CA PHE A 96 -8.88 6.07 -24.73
C PHE A 96 -10.33 6.41 -24.35
N THR A 97 -10.62 7.69 -24.14
CA THR A 97 -11.97 8.20 -23.87
C THR A 97 -12.93 7.95 -25.03
N ASP A 98 -12.48 8.06 -26.28
CA ASP A 98 -13.28 7.76 -27.47
C ASP A 98 -13.59 6.26 -27.58
N GLU A 99 -12.62 5.39 -27.28
CA GLU A 99 -12.88 3.95 -27.28
C GLU A 99 -13.78 3.54 -26.10
N LEU A 100 -13.64 4.19 -24.95
CA LEU A 100 -14.55 4.01 -23.82
C LEU A 100 -15.96 4.42 -24.22
N HIS A 101 -16.13 5.60 -24.83
CA HIS A 101 -17.41 6.06 -25.39
C HIS A 101 -17.99 5.05 -26.37
N GLN A 102 -17.19 4.61 -27.37
CA GLN A 102 -17.62 3.66 -28.37
C GLN A 102 -18.04 2.33 -27.74
N SER A 103 -17.29 1.86 -26.75
CA SER A 103 -17.58 0.58 -26.10
C SER A 103 -18.85 0.65 -25.26
N ILE A 104 -19.14 1.79 -24.62
CA ILE A 104 -20.38 1.98 -23.86
C ILE A 104 -21.57 2.04 -24.82
N THR A 105 -21.46 2.85 -25.88
CA THR A 105 -22.54 3.04 -26.86
C THR A 105 -22.82 1.80 -27.70
N SER A 106 -21.81 0.96 -27.97
CA SER A 106 -21.96 -0.30 -28.69
C SER A 106 -22.25 -1.51 -27.80
N ASN A 107 -22.32 -1.33 -26.48
CA ASN A 107 -22.46 -2.41 -25.50
C ASN A 107 -21.39 -3.51 -25.62
N SER A 108 -20.16 -3.16 -26.00
CA SER A 108 -19.09 -4.13 -26.24
C SER A 108 -18.44 -4.68 -24.96
N PHE A 109 -18.79 -4.17 -23.79
CA PHE A 109 -18.27 -4.61 -22.48
C PHE A 109 -18.91 -5.89 -21.96
N THR A 110 -20.01 -6.34 -22.56
CA THR A 110 -20.75 -7.50 -22.08
C THR A 110 -21.28 -8.33 -23.24
N ASN A 111 -21.34 -9.63 -23.03
CA ASN A 111 -22.01 -10.56 -23.95
C ASN A 111 -23.52 -10.63 -23.71
N THR A 112 -24.04 -9.90 -22.71
CA THR A 112 -25.47 -9.78 -22.43
C THR A 112 -26.15 -8.98 -23.55
N SER A 113 -27.24 -9.52 -24.08
CA SER A 113 -28.07 -8.82 -25.06
C SER A 113 -28.53 -7.48 -24.49
N VAL A 114 -28.65 -6.45 -25.34
CA VAL A 114 -29.16 -5.13 -24.94
C VAL A 114 -30.55 -5.25 -24.29
N ASP A 115 -31.37 -6.19 -24.75
CA ASP A 115 -32.71 -6.46 -24.22
C ASP A 115 -32.70 -7.03 -22.79
N ASP A 116 -31.58 -7.64 -22.38
CA ASP A 116 -31.40 -8.29 -21.07
C ASP A 116 -30.62 -7.40 -20.08
N LEU A 117 -30.24 -6.19 -20.49
CA LEU A 117 -29.55 -5.26 -19.60
C LEU A 117 -30.53 -4.61 -18.61
N PRO A 118 -30.16 -4.51 -17.32
CA PRO A 118 -30.98 -3.84 -16.32
C PRO A 118 -31.02 -2.31 -16.49
N ILE A 119 -30.31 -1.76 -17.48
CA ILE A 119 -30.20 -0.32 -17.75
C ILE A 119 -30.40 -0.10 -19.25
N ALA A 120 -31.20 0.90 -19.60
CA ALA A 120 -31.46 1.29 -20.98
C ALA A 120 -30.18 1.94 -21.58
N THR A 121 -29.57 1.27 -22.58
CA THR A 121 -28.30 1.70 -23.18
C THR A 121 -28.37 3.09 -23.84
N ASP A 122 -29.56 3.47 -24.32
CA ASP A 122 -29.83 4.79 -24.89
C ASP A 122 -29.88 5.90 -23.81
N GLU A 123 -30.26 5.58 -22.57
CA GLU A 123 -30.20 6.53 -21.45
C GLU A 123 -28.75 6.76 -21.00
N VAL A 124 -27.94 5.71 -20.96
CA VAL A 124 -26.49 5.80 -20.66
C VAL A 124 -25.77 6.61 -21.72
N THR A 125 -26.04 6.32 -23.00
CA THR A 125 -25.46 7.06 -24.13
C THR A 125 -25.82 8.54 -24.05
N ARG A 126 -27.11 8.87 -23.86
CA ARG A 126 -27.56 10.26 -23.71
C ARG A 126 -26.95 10.96 -22.49
N ALA A 127 -26.70 10.25 -21.39
CA ALA A 127 -26.06 10.81 -20.21
C ALA A 127 -24.59 11.18 -20.50
N ILE A 128 -23.87 10.32 -21.20
CA ILE A 128 -22.48 10.55 -21.62
C ILE A 128 -22.39 11.72 -22.61
N GLU A 129 -23.27 11.76 -23.61
CA GLU A 129 -23.32 12.87 -24.58
C GLU A 129 -23.63 14.22 -23.90
N LYS A 130 -24.37 14.20 -22.79
CA LYS A 130 -24.74 15.39 -22.03
C LYS A 130 -23.62 15.90 -21.12
N ASP A 131 -22.76 15.01 -20.62
CA ASP A 131 -21.64 15.36 -19.74
C ASP A 131 -20.35 14.61 -20.13
N PRO A 132 -19.66 15.04 -21.21
CA PRO A 132 -18.41 14.42 -21.64
C PRO A 132 -17.30 14.47 -20.59
N ALA A 133 -17.31 15.48 -19.71
CA ALA A 133 -16.32 15.62 -18.64
C ALA A 133 -16.45 14.49 -17.59
N ALA A 134 -17.66 13.97 -17.36
CA ALA A 134 -17.84 12.80 -16.50
C ALA A 134 -17.17 11.54 -17.09
N LEU A 135 -17.20 11.38 -18.42
CA LEU A 135 -16.53 10.26 -19.09
C LEU A 135 -15.00 10.34 -18.97
N GLU A 136 -14.44 11.55 -19.04
CA GLU A 136 -13.01 11.78 -18.79
C GLU A 136 -12.62 11.38 -17.36
N VAL A 137 -13.41 11.78 -16.35
CA VAL A 137 -13.17 11.36 -14.97
C VAL A 137 -13.28 9.84 -14.81
N ASP A 138 -14.23 9.20 -15.49
CA ASP A 138 -14.36 7.74 -15.49
C ASP A 138 -13.17 7.03 -16.17
N ALA A 139 -12.60 7.61 -17.23
CA ALA A 139 -11.39 7.10 -17.86
C ALA A 139 -10.20 7.12 -16.89
N TRP A 140 -9.99 8.23 -16.18
CA TRP A 140 -8.98 8.35 -15.14
C TRP A 140 -9.20 7.36 -14.00
N LYS A 141 -10.46 7.24 -13.54
CA LYS A 141 -10.86 6.27 -12.51
C LYS A 141 -10.48 4.85 -12.90
N LEU A 142 -10.78 4.43 -14.14
CA LEU A 142 -10.45 3.11 -14.66
C LEU A 142 -8.93 2.90 -14.77
N ALA A 143 -8.17 3.92 -15.19
CA ALA A 143 -6.70 3.86 -15.25
C ALA A 143 -6.09 3.65 -13.85
N ILE A 144 -6.56 4.41 -12.86
CA ILE A 144 -6.12 4.30 -11.45
C ILE A 144 -6.48 2.93 -10.86
N MET A 145 -7.73 2.47 -11.02
CA MET A 145 -8.15 1.14 -10.53
C MET A 145 -7.36 0.01 -11.19
N ALA A 146 -7.02 0.16 -12.47
CA ALA A 146 -6.17 -0.80 -13.19
C ALA A 146 -4.71 -0.76 -12.70
N GLY A 147 -4.26 0.36 -12.12
CA GLY A 147 -2.85 0.63 -11.85
C GLY A 147 -2.05 0.89 -13.13
N ASN A 148 -2.71 1.26 -14.23
CA ASN A 148 -2.04 1.51 -15.51
C ASN A 148 -1.48 2.95 -15.52
N CYS A 149 -0.23 3.09 -15.07
CA CYS A 149 0.46 4.38 -14.99
C CYS A 149 0.72 4.97 -16.39
N GLU A 150 0.98 4.12 -17.40
CA GLU A 150 1.19 4.57 -18.79
C GLU A 150 -0.08 5.20 -19.37
N LEU A 151 -1.24 4.56 -19.19
CA LEU A 151 -2.52 5.13 -19.59
C LEU A 151 -2.83 6.42 -18.80
N LEU A 152 -2.47 6.48 -17.52
CA LEU A 152 -2.68 7.68 -16.72
C LEU A 152 -1.85 8.87 -17.24
N GLY A 153 -0.58 8.64 -17.57
CA GLY A 153 0.28 9.63 -18.24
C GLY A 153 -0.25 10.04 -19.61
N GLN A 154 -0.69 9.07 -20.44
CA GLN A 154 -1.32 9.35 -21.73
C GLN A 154 -2.56 10.24 -21.59
N LEU A 155 -3.46 9.94 -20.65
CA LEU A 155 -4.66 10.74 -20.40
C LEU A 155 -4.33 12.17 -19.96
N PHE A 156 -3.24 12.35 -19.20
CA PHE A 156 -2.76 13.66 -18.80
C PHE A 156 -2.21 14.46 -19.98
N GLU A 157 -1.37 13.85 -20.82
CA GLU A 157 -0.81 14.48 -22.02
C GLU A 157 -1.90 14.83 -23.05
N GLU A 158 -2.83 13.90 -23.30
CA GLU A 158 -3.96 14.10 -24.23
C GLU A 158 -4.89 15.22 -23.78
N ASN A 159 -5.03 15.43 -22.47
CA ASN A 159 -5.79 16.55 -21.90
C ASN A 159 -4.95 17.83 -21.75
N GLY A 160 -3.86 17.98 -22.52
CA GLY A 160 -3.05 19.19 -22.55
C GLY A 160 -2.26 19.45 -21.26
N CYS A 161 -1.89 18.38 -20.53
CA CYS A 161 -1.26 18.45 -19.21
C CYS A 161 -2.15 19.16 -18.17
N GLU A 162 -3.47 19.02 -18.30
CA GLU A 162 -4.45 19.46 -17.31
C GLU A 162 -5.20 18.25 -16.72
N VAL A 163 -5.60 18.35 -15.46
CA VAL A 163 -6.43 17.34 -14.81
C VAL A 163 -7.92 17.62 -15.06
N PRO A 164 -8.76 16.59 -15.30
CA PRO A 164 -10.18 16.82 -15.57
C PRO A 164 -10.89 17.42 -14.35
N LYS A 165 -11.90 18.26 -14.62
CA LYS A 165 -12.72 18.86 -13.56
C LYS A 165 -13.48 17.77 -12.82
N GLY A 166 -13.45 17.83 -11.48
CA GLY A 166 -14.13 16.86 -10.63
C GLY A 166 -13.32 15.60 -10.32
N LEU A 167 -12.05 15.50 -10.77
CA LEU A 167 -11.15 14.41 -10.39
C LEU A 167 -10.99 14.28 -8.87
N SER A 168 -11.06 15.39 -8.12
CA SER A 168 -11.02 15.36 -6.65
C SER A 168 -12.19 14.59 -6.02
N ASN A 169 -13.33 14.48 -6.70
CA ASN A 169 -14.49 13.75 -6.19
C ASN A 169 -14.30 12.24 -6.16
N ILE A 170 -13.34 11.70 -6.95
CA ILE A 170 -13.02 10.27 -6.96
C ILE A 170 -11.88 9.91 -6.00
N HIS A 171 -11.33 10.88 -5.27
CA HIS A 171 -10.24 10.71 -4.29
C HIS A 171 -9.10 9.82 -4.84
N PRO A 172 -8.31 10.28 -5.84
CA PRO A 172 -7.40 9.44 -6.63
C PRO A 172 -6.45 8.58 -5.80
N PHE A 173 -5.91 9.12 -4.70
CA PHE A 173 -5.01 8.38 -3.81
C PHE A 173 -5.73 7.27 -3.01
N HIS A 174 -6.92 7.55 -2.47
CA HIS A 174 -7.76 6.52 -1.83
C HIS A 174 -8.21 5.46 -2.83
N LEU A 175 -8.51 5.85 -4.06
CA LEU A 175 -8.86 4.92 -5.12
C LEU A 175 -7.67 4.00 -5.46
N ALA A 176 -6.46 4.56 -5.62
CA ALA A 176 -5.24 3.79 -5.83
C ALA A 176 -4.97 2.83 -4.65
N ALA A 177 -5.14 3.28 -3.41
CA ALA A 177 -5.00 2.45 -2.20
C ALA A 177 -6.03 1.32 -2.14
N SER A 178 -7.27 1.59 -2.55
CA SER A 178 -8.32 0.57 -2.62
C SER A 178 -7.98 -0.50 -3.68
N PHE A 179 -7.29 -0.15 -4.76
CA PHE A 179 -6.96 -1.04 -5.87
C PHE A 179 -5.46 -1.34 -5.99
N ILE A 180 -4.75 -1.27 -4.86
CA ILE A 180 -3.32 -1.54 -4.80
C ILE A 180 -2.99 -2.96 -5.30
N ASP A 181 -1.94 -3.07 -6.11
CA ASP A 181 -1.46 -4.32 -6.70
C ASP A 181 0.05 -4.46 -6.51
N GLY A 182 0.43 -5.06 -5.38
CA GLY A 182 1.81 -5.35 -5.05
C GLY A 182 2.49 -6.34 -5.99
N GLY A 183 1.71 -7.13 -6.73
CA GLY A 183 2.25 -8.12 -7.67
C GLY A 183 2.66 -7.56 -9.03
N HIS A 184 2.16 -6.38 -9.40
CA HIS A 184 2.46 -5.76 -10.69
C HIS A 184 3.00 -4.33 -10.58
N THR A 185 2.37 -3.48 -9.78
CA THR A 185 2.64 -2.03 -9.79
C THR A 185 3.29 -1.54 -8.50
N CYS A 186 3.18 -2.30 -7.40
CA CYS A 186 3.70 -1.91 -6.09
C CYS A 186 3.21 -0.50 -5.70
N CYS A 187 4.12 0.47 -5.57
CA CYS A 187 3.82 1.86 -5.22
C CYS A 187 3.72 2.82 -6.42
N MET A 188 3.95 2.35 -7.66
CA MET A 188 4.00 3.23 -8.84
C MET A 188 2.77 4.12 -9.04
N PRO A 189 1.52 3.65 -8.80
CA PRO A 189 0.35 4.52 -8.97
C PRO A 189 0.39 5.76 -8.08
N PHE A 190 0.97 5.68 -6.88
CA PHE A 190 1.09 6.84 -5.99
C PHE A 190 2.15 7.83 -6.45
N ILE A 191 3.24 7.32 -7.05
CA ILE A 191 4.30 8.16 -7.62
C ILE A 191 3.76 8.90 -8.84
N GLU A 192 3.10 8.18 -9.74
CA GLU A 192 2.49 8.75 -10.94
C GLU A 192 1.45 9.81 -10.58
N LEU A 193 0.56 9.51 -9.61
CA LEU A 193 -0.43 10.48 -9.13
C LEU A 193 0.22 11.70 -8.47
N SER A 194 1.31 11.54 -7.73
CA SER A 194 2.01 12.68 -7.11
C SER A 194 2.68 13.56 -8.16
N PHE A 195 3.21 12.96 -9.24
CA PHE A 195 3.79 13.69 -10.36
C PHE A 195 2.72 14.49 -11.10
N ILE A 196 1.61 13.84 -11.46
CA ILE A 196 0.54 14.44 -12.27
C ILE A 196 -0.28 15.48 -11.48
N LEU A 197 -0.69 15.18 -10.25
CA LEU A 197 -1.57 16.05 -9.45
C LEU A 197 -0.80 17.12 -8.68
N GLY A 198 0.52 17.01 -8.66
CA GLY A 198 1.40 17.83 -7.86
C GLY A 198 1.61 17.26 -6.45
N PRO A 199 2.78 17.54 -5.86
CA PRO A 199 3.25 16.86 -4.66
C PRO A 199 2.48 17.25 -3.38
N SER A 200 1.80 18.40 -3.37
CA SER A 200 0.94 18.84 -2.25
C SER A 200 -0.50 18.33 -2.34
N TYR A 201 -0.89 17.64 -3.42
CA TYR A 201 -2.27 17.21 -3.62
C TYR A 201 -2.75 16.28 -2.48
N ALA A 202 -1.93 15.30 -2.12
CA ALA A 202 -2.24 14.35 -1.05
C ALA A 202 -2.35 15.04 0.32
N PHE A 203 -1.63 16.14 0.55
CA PHE A 203 -1.76 16.94 1.77
C PHE A 203 -3.17 17.55 1.90
N SER A 204 -3.67 18.17 0.84
CA SER A 204 -4.99 18.80 0.84
C SER A 204 -6.15 17.80 0.72
N HIS A 205 -5.91 16.60 0.21
CA HIS A 205 -6.92 15.57 -0.04
C HIS A 205 -6.63 14.27 0.71
N ASN A 206 -6.06 14.36 1.92
CA ASN A 206 -5.72 13.18 2.71
C ASN A 206 -6.96 12.43 3.22
N VAL A 207 -8.09 13.11 3.42
CA VAL A 207 -9.30 12.55 4.00
C VAL A 207 -10.40 12.52 2.95
N ASP A 208 -11.04 11.36 2.78
CA ASP A 208 -12.15 11.20 1.83
C ASP A 208 -13.51 11.59 2.42
N ASN A 209 -14.58 11.37 1.64
CA ASN A 209 -15.94 11.67 2.07
C ASN A 209 -16.47 10.74 3.18
N LEU A 210 -15.80 9.61 3.44
CA LEU A 210 -16.11 8.68 4.52
C LEU A 210 -15.33 9.00 5.80
N GLY A 211 -14.48 10.05 5.76
CA GLY A 211 -13.61 10.42 6.86
C GLY A 211 -12.37 9.52 6.99
N HIS A 212 -12.07 8.69 5.98
CA HIS A 212 -10.90 7.82 5.95
C HIS A 212 -9.69 8.57 5.40
N THR A 213 -8.55 8.41 6.06
CA THR A 213 -7.27 8.88 5.54
C THR A 213 -6.77 7.99 4.40
N ILE A 214 -5.82 8.44 3.58
CA ILE A 214 -5.18 7.57 2.58
C ILE A 214 -4.51 6.35 3.26
N LEU A 215 -3.90 6.57 4.44
CA LEU A 215 -3.32 5.51 5.26
C LEU A 215 -4.39 4.51 5.72
N ASP A 216 -5.57 4.97 6.13
CA ASP A 216 -6.69 4.10 6.48
C ASP A 216 -7.06 3.18 5.32
N THR A 217 -7.13 3.70 4.10
CA THR A 217 -7.45 2.87 2.93
C THR A 217 -6.37 1.82 2.64
N LEU A 218 -5.08 2.15 2.81
CA LEU A 218 -3.99 1.18 2.72
C LEU A 218 -4.14 0.09 3.80
N LEU A 219 -4.44 0.49 5.04
CA LEU A 219 -4.67 -0.41 6.16
C LEU A 219 -5.90 -1.32 5.96
N VAL A 220 -6.97 -0.81 5.34
CA VAL A 220 -8.15 -1.58 4.93
C VAL A 220 -7.80 -2.67 3.92
N SER A 221 -6.84 -2.41 3.01
CA SER A 221 -6.42 -3.43 2.05
C SER A 221 -5.75 -4.66 2.71
N ILE A 222 -5.07 -4.47 3.87
CA ILE A 222 -4.47 -5.55 4.65
C ILE A 222 -5.56 -6.47 5.21
N ILE A 223 -6.50 -5.91 5.97
CA ILE A 223 -7.57 -6.68 6.62
C ILE A 223 -8.46 -7.36 5.58
N ARG A 224 -8.76 -6.68 4.48
CA ARG A 224 -9.53 -7.23 3.36
C ARG A 224 -8.90 -8.51 2.80
N SER A 225 -7.59 -8.50 2.56
CA SER A 225 -6.89 -9.60 1.89
C SER A 225 -6.34 -10.69 2.82
N HIS A 226 -6.19 -10.40 4.12
CA HIS A 226 -5.46 -11.27 5.05
C HIS A 226 -6.24 -11.67 6.32
N THR A 227 -7.49 -11.21 6.46
CA THR A 227 -8.35 -11.60 7.59
C THR A 227 -9.73 -12.07 7.12
N SER A 228 -10.48 -12.70 8.04
CA SER A 228 -11.91 -12.97 7.89
C SER A 228 -12.80 -11.85 8.42
N LEU A 229 -12.23 -10.69 8.78
CA LEU A 229 -12.96 -9.58 9.39
C LEU A 229 -14.00 -9.01 8.43
N SER A 230 -15.17 -8.66 8.96
CA SER A 230 -16.23 -8.04 8.18
C SER A 230 -16.03 -6.51 8.04
N PRO A 231 -16.44 -5.91 6.91
CA PRO A 231 -16.25 -4.47 6.67
C PRO A 231 -16.89 -3.55 7.71
N ASP A 232 -18.08 -3.91 8.20
CA ASP A 232 -18.84 -3.17 9.21
C ASP A 232 -18.13 -3.10 10.58
N THR A 233 -17.30 -4.09 10.90
CA THR A 233 -16.48 -4.06 12.12
C THR A 233 -15.43 -2.94 12.05
N VAL A 234 -14.91 -2.68 10.85
CA VAL A 234 -13.82 -1.74 10.59
C VAL A 234 -14.34 -0.31 10.48
N SER A 235 -15.41 -0.10 9.71
CA SER A 235 -16.04 1.20 9.57
C SER A 235 -17.54 1.05 9.34
N PHE A 236 -18.31 1.87 10.04
CA PHE A 236 -19.77 1.93 9.88
C PHE A 236 -20.17 2.24 8.42
N GLU A 237 -19.36 3.04 7.73
CA GLU A 237 -19.58 3.43 6.34
C GLU A 237 -19.54 2.25 5.35
N PHE A 238 -19.04 1.08 5.76
CA PHE A 238 -19.02 -0.12 4.92
C PHE A 238 -20.22 -1.06 5.08
N GLN A 239 -21.20 -0.74 5.94
CA GLN A 239 -22.37 -1.60 6.20
C GLN A 239 -23.20 -1.94 4.96
N SER A 240 -23.25 -1.05 3.98
CA SER A 240 -23.93 -1.25 2.70
C SER A 240 -22.99 -0.75 1.61
N PRO A 241 -22.15 -1.64 1.01
CA PRO A 241 -22.58 -2.93 0.45
C PRO A 241 -22.13 -4.20 1.19
N ASN A 242 -21.69 -4.14 2.45
CA ASN A 242 -21.11 -5.27 3.19
C ASN A 242 -19.92 -5.92 2.44
N ARG A 243 -19.12 -5.07 1.78
CA ARG A 243 -17.96 -5.46 0.99
C ARG A 243 -16.88 -4.40 1.13
N PHE A 244 -15.61 -4.82 1.22
CA PHE A 244 -14.52 -3.86 1.18
C PHE A 244 -14.36 -3.28 -0.24
N PRO A 245 -14.09 -1.98 -0.38
CA PRO A 245 -13.67 -1.40 -1.65
C PRO A 245 -12.47 -2.16 -2.23
N GLY A 246 -12.49 -2.46 -3.54
CA GLY A 246 -11.39 -3.08 -4.28
C GLY A 246 -11.09 -4.55 -3.95
N GLU A 247 -11.99 -5.27 -3.27
CA GLU A 247 -11.81 -6.70 -2.93
C GLU A 247 -11.63 -7.61 -4.16
N GLU A 248 -12.06 -7.16 -5.32
CA GLU A 248 -11.86 -7.82 -6.60
C GLU A 248 -10.39 -7.91 -7.02
N LYS A 249 -9.50 -7.15 -6.38
CA LYS A 249 -8.07 -7.10 -6.69
C LYS A 249 -7.26 -7.47 -5.46
N ASP A 250 -6.48 -8.55 -5.58
CA ASP A 250 -5.60 -8.99 -4.51
C ASP A 250 -4.35 -8.12 -4.41
N ILE A 251 -4.04 -7.62 -3.22
CA ILE A 251 -2.83 -6.84 -2.99
C ILE A 251 -1.54 -7.63 -3.27
N CYS A 252 -1.52 -8.95 -3.10
CA CYS A 252 -0.37 -9.79 -3.44
C CYS A 252 -0.38 -10.25 -4.93
N GLY A 253 -1.28 -9.69 -5.76
CA GLY A 253 -1.37 -9.90 -7.21
C GLY A 253 -1.82 -11.30 -7.65
N ARG A 254 -2.45 -12.08 -6.76
CA ARG A 254 -2.88 -13.46 -7.09
C ARG A 254 -4.12 -13.50 -7.99
N TRP A 255 -4.97 -12.49 -7.91
CA TRP A 255 -6.16 -12.34 -8.74
C TRP A 255 -6.56 -10.88 -8.92
N ASP A 256 -7.40 -10.66 -9.92
CA ASP A 256 -8.07 -9.42 -10.29
C ASP A 256 -9.41 -9.72 -10.98
N LEU A 257 -10.11 -8.69 -11.48
CA LEU A 257 -11.36 -8.83 -12.23
C LEU A 257 -11.24 -9.65 -13.53
N GLU A 258 -10.05 -9.77 -14.12
CA GLU A 258 -9.84 -10.54 -15.34
C GLU A 258 -9.62 -12.04 -15.05
N THR A 259 -9.26 -12.36 -13.80
CA THR A 259 -9.05 -13.73 -13.35
C THR A 259 -10.34 -14.54 -13.48
N GLU A 260 -10.32 -15.58 -14.31
CA GLU A 260 -11.50 -16.40 -14.65
C GLU A 260 -12.28 -16.88 -13.42
N LYS A 261 -11.55 -17.32 -12.38
CA LYS A 261 -12.15 -17.76 -11.11
C LYS A 261 -12.92 -16.65 -10.40
N VAL A 262 -12.41 -15.41 -10.40
CA VAL A 262 -13.09 -14.25 -9.81
C VAL A 262 -14.35 -13.92 -10.61
N ARG A 263 -14.26 -13.94 -11.95
CA ARG A 263 -15.42 -13.72 -12.82
C ARG A 263 -16.52 -14.75 -12.58
N HIS A 264 -16.18 -16.04 -12.53
CA HIS A 264 -17.13 -17.11 -12.22
C HIS A 264 -17.74 -16.95 -10.82
N LEU A 265 -16.94 -16.58 -9.82
CA LEU A 265 -17.42 -16.36 -8.45
C LEU A 265 -18.50 -15.26 -8.42
N PHE A 266 -18.28 -14.12 -9.07
CA PHE A 266 -19.27 -13.04 -9.11
C PHE A 266 -20.47 -13.37 -10.02
N GLN A 267 -20.28 -14.11 -11.11
CA GLN A 267 -21.38 -14.61 -11.94
C GLN A 267 -22.30 -15.56 -11.17
N GLN A 268 -21.78 -16.29 -10.18
CA GLN A 268 -22.56 -17.14 -9.28
C GLN A 268 -23.30 -16.34 -8.18
N GLY A 269 -23.15 -15.02 -8.14
CA GLY A 269 -23.85 -14.15 -7.19
C GLY A 269 -23.18 -14.05 -5.81
N PHE A 270 -21.93 -14.53 -5.65
CA PHE A 270 -21.19 -14.31 -4.42
C PHE A 270 -20.81 -12.82 -4.29
N PRO A 271 -21.10 -12.17 -3.16
CA PRO A 271 -20.83 -10.74 -2.99
C PRO A 271 -19.38 -10.41 -2.62
N SER A 272 -18.57 -11.41 -2.23
CA SER A 272 -17.23 -11.22 -1.67
C SER A 272 -16.30 -12.39 -1.97
N ILE A 273 -15.00 -12.17 -1.77
CA ILE A 273 -13.97 -13.19 -2.00
C ILE A 273 -13.96 -14.19 -0.81
N PRO A 274 -14.06 -15.51 -1.04
CA PRO A 274 -14.04 -16.49 0.03
C PRO A 274 -12.77 -16.44 0.87
N ASN A 275 -12.91 -16.54 2.20
CA ASN A 275 -11.77 -16.54 3.13
C ASN A 275 -10.72 -17.61 2.79
N LYS A 276 -11.14 -18.78 2.27
CA LYS A 276 -10.21 -19.84 1.85
C LYS A 276 -9.29 -19.48 0.67
N TRP A 277 -9.54 -18.36 -0.01
CA TRP A 277 -8.65 -17.83 -1.05
C TRP A 277 -7.55 -16.96 -0.44
N LYS A 278 -7.76 -16.41 0.75
CA LYS A 278 -6.83 -15.52 1.44
C LYS A 278 -5.67 -16.31 2.06
N HIS A 279 -4.57 -15.62 2.34
CA HIS A 279 -3.40 -16.15 3.05
C HIS A 279 -2.89 -15.11 4.05
N PRO A 280 -1.91 -15.45 4.92
CA PRO A 280 -1.29 -14.52 5.87
C PRO A 280 -0.78 -13.23 5.23
N PHE A 281 -0.56 -12.19 6.04
CA PHE A 281 -0.02 -10.93 5.55
C PHE A 281 1.39 -11.13 4.97
N CYS A 282 1.45 -11.17 3.63
CA CYS A 282 2.59 -11.68 2.87
C CYS A 282 3.68 -10.63 2.60
N HIS A 283 4.90 -11.04 2.25
CA HIS A 283 5.98 -10.13 1.83
C HIS A 283 5.58 -9.19 0.69
N THR A 284 4.87 -9.68 -0.33
CA THR A 284 4.43 -8.82 -1.44
C THR A 284 3.50 -7.71 -0.96
N ALA A 285 2.52 -8.02 -0.11
CA ALA A 285 1.61 -7.03 0.44
C ALA A 285 2.34 -6.08 1.39
N ALA A 286 3.16 -6.61 2.30
CA ALA A 286 3.93 -5.79 3.23
C ALA A 286 4.84 -4.80 2.49
N GLN A 287 5.56 -5.25 1.46
CA GLN A 287 6.35 -4.39 0.60
C GLN A 287 5.48 -3.33 -0.08
N ALA A 288 4.36 -3.73 -0.69
CA ALA A 288 3.48 -2.79 -1.39
C ALA A 288 2.90 -1.71 -0.45
N ILE A 289 2.48 -2.09 0.75
CA ILE A 289 2.02 -1.15 1.78
C ILE A 289 3.16 -0.23 2.20
N CYS A 290 4.31 -0.77 2.63
CA CYS A 290 5.43 0.05 3.08
C CYS A 290 5.89 1.03 2.01
N HIS A 291 6.07 0.57 0.76
CA HIS A 291 6.49 1.44 -0.33
C HIS A 291 5.44 2.50 -0.68
N SER A 292 4.14 2.17 -0.59
CA SER A 292 3.08 3.15 -0.81
C SER A 292 3.03 4.20 0.29
N ILE A 293 3.20 3.79 1.55
CA ILE A 293 3.34 4.71 2.69
C ILE A 293 4.54 5.63 2.45
N ILE A 294 5.70 5.10 2.05
CA ILE A 294 6.88 5.90 1.74
C ILE A 294 6.61 6.89 0.59
N ALA A 295 5.95 6.45 -0.47
CA ALA A 295 5.59 7.29 -1.61
C ALA A 295 4.68 8.48 -1.22
N ILE A 296 3.74 8.26 -0.31
CA ILE A 296 2.76 9.27 0.12
C ILE A 296 3.31 10.17 1.23
N PHE A 297 3.99 9.58 2.23
CA PHE A 297 4.34 10.24 3.48
C PHE A 297 5.83 10.62 3.60
N GLY A 298 6.67 10.18 2.67
CA GLY A 298 8.07 10.59 2.60
C GLY A 298 8.35 12.01 2.06
N PRO A 299 7.57 12.56 1.09
CA PRO A 299 7.82 13.93 0.61
C PRO A 299 7.70 14.99 1.71
N ALA A 300 8.38 16.14 1.55
CA ALA A 300 8.33 17.24 2.53
C ALA A 300 6.92 17.85 2.71
N CYS A 301 6.13 17.85 1.63
CA CYS A 301 4.73 18.30 1.60
C CYS A 301 3.74 17.13 1.81
N ALA A 302 4.17 16.05 2.46
CA ALA A 302 3.32 14.92 2.79
C ALA A 302 2.14 15.32 3.69
N PRO A 303 1.00 14.61 3.60
CA PRO A 303 -0.05 14.70 4.60
C PRO A 303 0.48 14.36 6.01
N ASN A 304 -0.19 14.88 7.04
CA ASN A 304 0.17 14.58 8.42
C ASN A 304 0.02 13.08 8.70
N ILE A 305 1.15 12.36 8.87
CA ILE A 305 1.16 10.93 9.18
C ILE A 305 0.45 10.61 10.50
N ASN A 306 0.33 11.59 11.41
CA ASN A 306 -0.34 11.48 12.71
C ASN A 306 -1.81 11.93 12.69
N GLN A 307 -2.40 12.11 11.51
CA GLN A 307 -3.83 12.39 11.37
C GLN A 307 -4.65 11.26 12.01
N MET A 308 -5.66 11.62 12.81
CA MET A 308 -6.54 10.65 13.44
C MET A 308 -7.30 9.82 12.39
N SER A 309 -7.42 8.53 12.65
CA SER A 309 -8.01 7.56 11.72
C SER A 309 -9.53 7.71 11.62
N GLY A 310 -10.06 7.39 10.44
CA GLY A 310 -11.48 7.16 10.19
C GLY A 310 -11.97 5.75 10.51
N LEU A 311 -11.06 4.85 10.88
CA LEU A 311 -11.34 3.44 11.15
C LEU A 311 -11.55 3.18 12.64
N PHE A 312 -12.31 2.12 12.93
CA PHE A 312 -12.64 1.66 14.29
C PHE A 312 -13.25 2.75 15.18
N ILE A 313 -13.87 3.77 14.57
CA ILE A 313 -14.57 4.81 15.31
C ILE A 313 -15.73 4.16 16.08
N ARG A 314 -15.82 4.51 17.37
CA ARG A 314 -16.93 4.13 18.25
C ARG A 314 -17.47 5.36 18.94
N ARG A 315 -18.68 5.27 19.48
CA ARG A 315 -19.24 6.31 20.35
C ARG A 315 -19.55 5.68 21.69
N TYR A 316 -19.02 6.26 22.76
CA TYR A 316 -19.32 5.82 24.11
C TYR A 316 -20.82 6.00 24.37
N THR A 317 -21.49 4.92 24.78
CA THR A 317 -22.96 4.87 24.83
C THR A 317 -23.56 5.79 25.90
N GLU A 318 -22.84 6.06 26.99
CA GLU A 318 -23.38 6.87 28.09
C GLU A 318 -23.17 8.39 27.91
N CYS A 319 -22.03 8.81 27.35
CA CYS A 319 -21.67 10.24 27.22
C CYS A 319 -21.60 10.75 25.78
N GLY A 320 -21.69 9.86 24.78
CA GLY A 320 -21.65 10.20 23.36
C GLY A 320 -20.26 10.60 22.83
N MET A 321 -19.21 10.48 23.65
CA MET A 321 -17.83 10.78 23.24
C MET A 321 -17.42 9.88 22.08
N GLU A 322 -16.88 10.49 21.03
CA GLU A 322 -16.33 9.77 19.88
C GLU A 322 -14.95 9.24 20.23
N LEU A 323 -14.80 7.92 20.16
CA LEU A 323 -13.56 7.21 20.37
C LEU A 323 -12.89 7.04 19.02
N ARG A 324 -11.80 7.76 18.80
CA ARG A 324 -11.13 7.85 17.50
C ARG A 324 -9.65 7.51 17.65
N PRO A 325 -9.19 6.39 17.09
CA PRO A 325 -7.79 5.99 17.20
C PRO A 325 -6.87 6.86 16.34
N GLY A 326 -5.64 7.02 16.80
CA GLY A 326 -4.52 7.45 15.96
C GLY A 326 -4.08 6.36 14.95
N PRO A 327 -3.15 6.66 14.04
CA PRO A 327 -2.66 5.71 13.03
C PRO A 327 -1.97 4.48 13.63
N LEU A 328 -1.12 4.67 14.65
CA LEU A 328 -0.46 3.55 15.32
C LEU A 328 -1.44 2.71 16.16
N HIS A 329 -2.43 3.34 16.81
CA HIS A 329 -3.53 2.62 17.47
C HIS A 329 -4.34 1.77 16.48
N THR A 330 -4.61 2.32 15.30
CA THR A 330 -5.30 1.62 14.21
C THR A 330 -4.49 0.41 13.74
N LEU A 331 -3.17 0.57 13.60
CA LEU A 331 -2.29 -0.56 13.30
C LEU A 331 -2.29 -1.61 14.42
N VAL A 332 -2.31 -1.22 15.70
CA VAL A 332 -2.44 -2.16 16.83
C VAL A 332 -3.73 -2.99 16.69
N PHE A 333 -4.86 -2.37 16.35
CA PHE A 333 -6.11 -3.10 16.12
C PHE A 333 -6.01 -4.07 14.94
N ILE A 334 -5.38 -3.65 13.84
CA ILE A 334 -5.17 -4.51 12.68
C ILE A 334 -4.26 -5.69 13.03
N THR A 335 -3.16 -5.47 13.74
CA THR A 335 -2.27 -6.52 14.23
C THR A 335 -3.02 -7.51 15.12
N PHE A 336 -3.90 -7.01 16.01
CA PHE A 336 -4.76 -7.86 16.82
C PHE A 336 -5.70 -8.72 15.97
N TYR A 337 -6.36 -8.12 14.97
CA TYR A 337 -7.26 -8.86 14.08
C TYR A 337 -6.53 -9.85 13.15
N LEU A 338 -5.29 -9.56 12.75
CA LEU A 338 -4.44 -10.53 12.06
C LEU A 338 -4.12 -11.72 12.97
N ALA A 339 -3.83 -11.49 14.25
CA ALA A 339 -3.56 -12.58 15.19
C ALA A 339 -4.82 -13.42 15.49
N GLN A 340 -5.97 -12.75 15.64
CA GLN A 340 -7.22 -13.36 16.08
C GLN A 340 -8.07 -13.97 14.94
N GLN A 341 -8.06 -13.33 13.77
CA GLN A 341 -8.91 -13.64 12.62
C GLN A 341 -8.12 -13.67 11.29
N GLY A 342 -6.79 -13.67 11.37
CA GLY A 342 -5.92 -13.84 10.21
C GLY A 342 -5.93 -15.27 9.68
N MET A 343 -5.23 -15.44 8.56
CA MET A 343 -5.17 -16.72 7.88
C MET A 343 -4.14 -17.67 8.52
N PRO A 344 -4.29 -19.00 8.34
CA PRO A 344 -3.34 -19.97 8.89
C PRO A 344 -1.89 -19.72 8.45
N GLY A 345 -0.97 -19.70 9.41
CA GLY A 345 0.45 -19.40 9.21
C GLY A 345 0.83 -17.93 9.37
N GLU A 346 -0.07 -17.09 9.89
CA GLU A 346 0.26 -15.71 10.26
C GLU A 346 1.39 -15.64 11.30
N THR A 347 2.33 -14.72 11.06
CA THR A 347 3.52 -14.49 11.90
C THR A 347 3.56 -13.06 12.43
N LEU A 348 2.69 -12.18 11.93
CA LEU A 348 2.64 -10.74 12.19
C LEU A 348 3.87 -9.97 11.70
N PHE A 349 4.76 -10.61 10.92
CA PHE A 349 5.91 -9.93 10.31
C PHE A 349 5.49 -8.75 9.43
N GLY A 350 4.46 -8.92 8.59
CA GLY A 350 3.98 -7.83 7.75
C GLY A 350 3.49 -6.64 8.57
N ALA A 351 2.80 -6.88 9.69
CA ALA A 351 2.33 -5.82 10.58
C ALA A 351 3.49 -5.10 11.28
N LEU A 352 4.51 -5.85 11.70
CA LEU A 352 5.77 -5.30 12.21
C LEU A 352 6.49 -4.45 11.16
N ALA A 353 6.52 -4.88 9.90
CA ALA A 353 7.12 -4.11 8.81
C ALA A 353 6.42 -2.77 8.60
N VAL A 354 5.08 -2.75 8.63
CA VAL A 354 4.29 -1.51 8.55
C VAL A 354 4.56 -0.60 9.75
N LEU A 355 4.65 -1.16 10.97
CA LEU A 355 4.96 -0.38 12.17
C LEU A 355 6.32 0.31 12.05
N VAL A 356 7.36 -0.44 11.74
CA VAL A 356 8.72 0.09 11.64
C VAL A 356 8.82 1.11 10.49
N CYS A 357 8.13 0.86 9.37
CA CYS A 357 8.02 1.81 8.27
C CYS A 357 7.37 3.15 8.71
N LEU A 358 6.26 3.10 9.46
CA LEU A 358 5.61 4.30 9.98
C LEU A 358 6.49 5.06 10.97
N LEU A 359 7.18 4.35 11.87
CA LEU A 359 8.13 4.95 12.80
C LEU A 359 9.29 5.62 12.05
N SER A 360 9.87 4.96 11.04
CA SER A 360 10.92 5.52 10.19
C SER A 360 10.48 6.79 9.42
N LEU A 361 9.17 6.99 9.23
CA LEU A 361 8.56 8.18 8.62
C LEU A 361 8.02 9.19 9.66
N GLY A 362 8.25 8.96 10.95
CA GLY A 362 7.95 9.92 12.01
C GLY A 362 6.56 9.81 12.64
N ALA A 363 5.87 8.68 12.48
CA ALA A 363 4.67 8.38 13.25
C ALA A 363 4.94 8.46 14.76
N ASP A 364 4.01 9.08 15.49
CA ASP A 364 4.19 9.44 16.88
C ASP A 364 3.61 8.37 17.81
N VAL A 365 4.49 7.61 18.45
CA VAL A 365 4.14 6.57 19.44
C VAL A 365 3.54 7.12 20.74
N SER A 366 3.77 8.39 21.06
CA SER A 366 3.22 9.09 22.24
C SER A 366 1.91 9.80 21.95
N LEU A 367 1.39 9.71 20.72
CA LEU A 367 0.09 10.27 20.39
C LEU A 367 -0.97 9.57 21.23
N GLU A 368 -1.64 10.32 22.10
CA GLU A 368 -2.77 9.80 22.86
C GLU A 368 -4.06 9.83 22.02
N ALA A 369 -4.95 8.89 22.27
CA ALA A 369 -6.26 8.84 21.65
C ALA A 369 -7.30 8.35 22.66
N ASP A 370 -8.50 8.93 22.61
CA ASP A 370 -9.64 8.46 23.39
C ASP A 370 -10.11 7.12 22.79
N ILE A 371 -9.69 6.02 23.42
CA ILE A 371 -10.07 4.66 23.03
C ILE A 371 -10.68 3.95 24.23
N SER A 372 -11.85 3.35 24.05
CA SER A 372 -12.36 2.30 24.94
C SER A 372 -12.16 0.98 24.23
N VAL A 373 -11.52 0.08 24.93
CA VAL A 373 -11.20 -1.23 24.37
C VAL A 373 -12.44 -2.09 24.37
N GLU A 374 -13.21 -2.03 25.46
CA GLU A 374 -14.41 -2.81 25.65
C GLU A 374 -15.39 -2.53 24.50
N GLU A 375 -15.46 -1.29 24.04
CA GLU A 375 -16.33 -0.91 22.92
C GLU A 375 -15.73 -1.16 21.52
N ILE A 376 -14.41 -1.28 21.40
CA ILE A 376 -13.75 -1.53 20.11
C ILE A 376 -13.56 -3.03 19.85
N LEU A 377 -13.26 -3.82 20.88
CA LEU A 377 -12.96 -5.26 20.81
C LEU A 377 -13.96 -6.16 21.55
N GLY A 378 -14.94 -5.59 22.27
CA GLY A 378 -15.79 -6.34 23.21
C GLY A 378 -15.12 -6.51 24.59
N ASP A 379 -15.92 -6.86 25.60
CA ASP A 379 -15.67 -7.02 27.06
C ASP A 379 -14.25 -7.48 27.49
N SER A 380 -13.24 -6.64 27.25
CA SER A 380 -11.83 -6.89 27.55
C SER A 380 -11.08 -5.57 27.71
N GLU A 381 -10.32 -5.42 28.80
CA GLU A 381 -9.48 -4.24 29.06
C GLU A 381 -8.12 -4.38 28.32
N LEU A 382 -7.59 -3.33 27.66
CA LEU A 382 -6.34 -3.38 26.86
C LEU A 382 -5.21 -2.46 27.31
N ARG A 383 -5.07 -2.22 28.62
CA ARG A 383 -3.68 -1.99 29.07
C ARG A 383 -2.82 -3.23 28.79
N LYS A 384 -3.45 -4.40 28.63
CA LYS A 384 -2.91 -5.64 28.07
C LYS A 384 -4.06 -6.39 27.39
N VAL A 385 -3.97 -6.73 26.10
CA VAL A 385 -4.88 -7.73 25.51
C VAL A 385 -4.97 -8.91 26.48
N PRO A 386 -6.17 -9.36 26.90
CA PRO A 386 -6.27 -10.35 27.95
C PRO A 386 -5.42 -11.58 27.61
N ALA A 387 -4.66 -12.05 28.60
CA ALA A 387 -3.79 -13.22 28.40
C ALA A 387 -4.57 -14.42 27.85
N ALA A 388 -5.82 -14.60 28.30
CA ALA A 388 -6.71 -15.65 27.81
C ALA A 388 -7.05 -15.56 26.30
N VAL A 389 -7.01 -14.38 25.69
CA VAL A 389 -7.17 -14.20 24.24
C VAL A 389 -5.86 -14.55 23.53
N ILE A 390 -4.75 -13.97 23.99
CA ILE A 390 -3.41 -14.24 23.45
C ILE A 390 -3.08 -15.73 23.51
N ASP A 391 -3.44 -16.41 24.60
CA ASP A 391 -3.17 -17.82 24.83
C ASP A 391 -3.73 -18.74 23.75
N ARG A 392 -4.78 -18.30 23.05
CA ARG A 392 -5.41 -19.02 21.94
C ARG A 392 -4.70 -18.84 20.60
N TRP A 393 -3.80 -17.86 20.48
CA TRP A 393 -3.04 -17.62 19.25
C TRP A 393 -1.95 -18.68 19.06
N THR A 394 -1.50 -18.80 17.81
CA THR A 394 -0.35 -19.64 17.44
C THR A 394 0.93 -19.13 18.13
N GLY A 395 1.95 -19.99 18.25
CA GLY A 395 3.26 -19.58 18.77
C GLY A 395 3.82 -18.38 18.00
N ASP A 396 3.81 -18.48 16.67
CA ASP A 396 4.30 -17.43 15.77
C ASP A 396 3.56 -16.10 15.98
N CYS A 397 2.22 -16.11 16.11
CA CYS A 397 1.45 -14.90 16.40
C CYS A 397 1.78 -14.31 17.78
N LYS A 398 2.03 -15.14 18.80
CA LYS A 398 2.43 -14.66 20.14
C LYS A 398 3.79 -13.97 20.08
N THR A 399 4.77 -14.60 19.43
CA THR A 399 6.11 -14.03 19.24
C THR A 399 6.06 -12.76 18.39
N GLY A 400 5.25 -12.76 17.34
CA GLY A 400 5.02 -11.58 16.51
C GLY A 400 4.38 -10.41 17.26
N TRP A 401 3.35 -10.69 18.06
CA TRP A 401 2.67 -9.69 18.88
C TRP A 401 3.61 -9.13 19.95
N ASN A 402 4.37 -9.98 20.62
CA ASN A 402 5.35 -9.56 21.61
C ASN A 402 6.43 -8.68 20.97
N SER A 403 6.94 -9.05 19.80
CA SER A 403 7.92 -8.25 19.06
C SER A 403 7.34 -6.88 18.68
N PHE A 404 6.13 -6.86 18.11
CA PHE A 404 5.41 -5.64 17.74
C PHE A 404 5.22 -4.71 18.95
N ALA A 405 4.75 -5.23 20.09
CA ALA A 405 4.55 -4.45 21.30
C ALA A 405 5.86 -3.90 21.87
N GLN A 406 6.94 -4.70 21.86
CA GLN A 406 8.25 -4.24 22.33
C GLN A 406 8.84 -3.15 21.44
N VAL A 407 8.65 -3.21 20.11
CA VAL A 407 9.07 -2.13 19.20
C VAL A 407 8.42 -0.80 19.56
N LEU A 408 7.13 -0.79 19.91
CA LEU A 408 6.44 0.42 20.38
C LEU A 408 7.07 0.95 21.69
N VAL A 409 7.33 0.07 22.67
CA VAL A 409 7.97 0.46 23.93
C VAL A 409 9.36 1.06 23.70
N HIS A 410 10.17 0.44 22.84
CA HIS A 410 11.50 0.93 22.48
C HIS A 410 11.46 2.29 21.78
N ALA A 411 10.50 2.48 20.88
CA ALA A 411 10.28 3.75 20.21
C ALA A 411 9.88 4.86 21.20
N GLU A 412 9.03 4.54 22.18
CA GLU A 412 8.59 5.47 23.22
C GLU A 412 9.75 5.87 24.16
N MET A 413 10.52 4.89 24.64
CA MET A 413 11.65 5.14 25.54
C MET A 413 12.74 6.03 24.91
N SER A 414 12.92 5.92 23.59
CA SER A 414 13.94 6.68 22.86
C SER A 414 13.64 8.19 22.81
N LYS A 415 12.36 8.60 22.85
CA LYS A 415 11.97 10.01 22.89
C LYS A 415 12.33 10.69 24.21
N GLY A 416 12.31 9.96 25.33
CA GLY A 416 12.60 10.51 26.66
C GLY A 416 14.06 10.94 26.85
N GLN A 417 14.97 10.48 25.99
CA GLN A 417 16.39 10.84 26.02
C GLN A 417 16.71 12.11 25.21
N GLU A 418 15.78 12.62 24.40
CA GLU A 418 15.89 13.89 23.67
C GLU A 418 15.40 15.07 24.53
N SER A 419 16.11 15.42 25.62
CA SER A 419 15.74 16.62 26.40
C SER A 419 16.36 17.89 25.79
N PRO A 420 15.58 18.97 25.57
CA PRO A 420 16.10 20.24 25.07
C PRO A 420 16.82 20.98 26.20
N ARG A 421 18.14 20.82 26.28
CA ARG A 421 18.99 21.73 27.05
C ARG A 421 19.77 22.60 26.08
N HIS A 422 19.20 23.74 25.73
CA HIS A 422 19.89 25.02 25.86
C HIS A 422 18.87 26.16 25.79
N SER A 423 18.49 26.61 26.99
CA SER A 423 18.02 27.96 27.20
C SER A 423 19.10 28.93 26.71
N ASP A 424 18.75 29.78 25.75
CA ASP A 424 19.46 31.01 25.43
C ASP A 424 19.52 31.90 26.68
N ASN A 425 20.55 31.72 27.50
CA ASN A 425 21.03 32.78 28.38
C ASN A 425 22.18 33.47 27.66
N LYS A 426 21.82 34.44 26.80
CA LYS A 426 22.73 35.53 26.46
C LYS A 426 22.91 36.39 27.71
N SER A 427 24.01 36.18 28.43
CA SER A 427 24.63 37.26 29.18
C SER A 427 25.91 37.65 28.48
N GLU A 428 25.87 38.82 27.85
CA GLU A 428 27.03 39.58 27.45
C GLU A 428 27.96 39.77 28.67
N ASN A 429 29.25 39.45 28.51
CA ASN A 429 30.33 40.29 29.03
C ASN A 429 31.71 39.81 28.53
N GLU A 430 32.27 40.67 27.68
CA GLU A 430 33.62 41.24 27.71
C GLU A 430 34.89 40.37 27.61
N ALA A 431 35.76 40.86 26.74
CA ALA A 431 37.07 40.37 26.35
C ALA A 431 38.13 40.49 27.44
N SER A 432 39.11 39.58 27.43
CA SER A 432 40.52 39.88 27.72
C SER A 432 41.43 38.68 27.39
N GLU A 433 42.70 39.01 27.21
CA GLU A 433 43.76 38.36 26.44
C GLU A 433 44.49 37.19 27.14
N ASP A 434 45.24 36.46 26.30
CA ASP A 434 46.49 35.72 26.56
C ASP A 434 46.54 34.53 27.55
N GLY A 435 47.07 33.41 27.02
CA GLY A 435 47.64 32.35 27.84
C GLY A 435 47.87 31.04 27.09
N ASP A 436 49.05 30.86 26.51
CA ASP A 436 49.60 29.54 26.13
C ASP A 436 49.51 28.57 27.32
N ASN A 437 48.95 27.38 27.10
CA ASN A 437 49.24 26.24 27.96
C ASN A 437 49.05 24.92 27.19
N ASP A 438 50.17 24.29 26.85
CA ASP A 438 50.24 22.87 26.50
C ASP A 438 49.71 22.03 27.66
N SER A 439 48.71 21.19 27.42
CA SER A 439 48.39 20.04 28.27
C SER A 439 47.67 18.97 27.44
N GLU A 440 48.41 17.90 27.12
CA GLU A 440 47.84 16.60 26.80
C GLU A 440 46.93 16.13 27.95
N SER A 441 45.72 15.67 27.63
CA SER A 441 45.03 14.48 28.16
C SER A 441 43.50 14.65 28.22
N ASN A 442 42.84 13.51 27.99
CA ASN A 442 41.40 13.20 28.10
C ASN A 442 40.65 13.45 26.78
N LEU A 443 40.35 12.43 25.95
CA LEU A 443 39.36 11.35 26.17
C LEU A 443 38.07 11.90 26.80
N ASP A 444 36.97 11.65 26.10
CA ASP A 444 35.59 12.04 26.38
C ASP A 444 35.17 13.39 25.79
N ASP A 445 35.09 13.45 24.46
CA ASP A 445 34.16 14.35 23.76
C ASP A 445 33.04 13.51 23.11
N ASP A 446 32.23 12.88 23.95
CA ASP A 446 30.95 12.25 23.60
C ASP A 446 29.83 13.32 23.54
N SER A 447 30.10 14.40 22.81
CA SER A 447 29.13 15.48 22.55
C SER A 447 28.88 15.69 21.05
N THR A 448 29.25 14.72 20.22
CA THR A 448 28.90 14.74 18.79
C THR A 448 27.38 14.65 18.65
N LEU A 449 26.76 15.74 18.20
CA LEU A 449 25.37 15.79 17.76
C LEU A 449 25.01 14.49 17.04
N HIS A 450 23.94 13.81 17.47
CA HIS A 450 23.36 12.65 16.81
C HIS A 450 22.97 12.98 15.36
N HIS A 451 23.92 12.87 14.43
CA HIS A 451 23.72 13.09 13.00
C HIS A 451 23.59 11.75 12.31
N CYS A 452 22.55 11.60 11.49
CA CYS A 452 22.42 10.45 10.60
C CYS A 452 23.51 10.57 9.54
N GLU A 453 24.26 9.51 9.20
CA GLU A 453 25.34 9.66 8.21
C GLU A 453 24.82 10.01 6.80
N LEU A 454 23.52 9.84 6.54
CA LEU A 454 22.85 10.35 5.32
C LEU A 454 22.80 11.88 5.29
N ASP A 455 22.84 12.57 6.43
CA ASP A 455 22.94 14.03 6.48
C ASP A 455 24.30 14.52 5.94
N ILE A 456 25.32 13.67 6.01
CA ILE A 456 26.71 13.99 5.65
C ILE A 456 27.01 13.61 4.18
N LEU A 457 26.52 12.45 3.73
CA LEU A 457 26.84 11.89 2.41
C LEU A 457 25.85 12.28 1.30
N SER A 458 24.57 12.50 1.62
CA SER A 458 23.54 12.88 0.66
C SER A 458 22.96 14.25 1.01
N THR A 459 23.65 15.32 0.60
CA THR A 459 23.14 16.71 0.47
C THR A 459 22.09 17.13 1.50
N LYS A 460 22.31 17.00 2.82
CA LYS A 460 21.33 17.47 3.84
C LYS A 460 19.88 16.97 3.66
N ILE A 461 19.65 15.93 2.83
CA ILE A 461 18.30 15.51 2.39
C ILE A 461 17.52 14.96 3.58
N HIS A 462 18.16 14.14 4.41
CA HIS A 462 17.48 13.35 5.43
C HIS A 462 16.86 14.21 6.56
N ARG A 463 17.63 15.12 7.18
CA ARG A 463 17.15 15.95 8.29
C ARG A 463 16.63 17.33 7.89
N ASN A 464 17.24 17.97 6.89
CA ASN A 464 16.87 19.36 6.55
C ASN A 464 15.79 19.42 5.46
N TRP A 465 15.70 18.44 4.55
CA TRP A 465 14.73 18.48 3.45
C TRP A 465 13.52 17.59 3.70
N LEU A 466 13.74 16.33 4.09
CA LEU A 466 12.65 15.37 4.33
C LEU A 466 12.14 15.35 5.76
N LYS A 467 12.88 15.98 6.69
CA LYS A 467 12.58 15.98 8.13
C LYS A 467 12.30 14.57 8.68
N LEU A 468 12.92 13.54 8.11
CA LEU A 468 12.74 12.16 8.53
C LEU A 468 13.28 12.01 9.95
N LYS A 469 12.40 11.64 10.89
CA LYS A 469 12.77 11.44 12.29
C LYS A 469 13.62 10.19 12.41
N CYS A 470 14.92 10.37 12.62
CA CYS A 470 15.76 9.27 13.06
C CYS A 470 15.38 8.96 14.51
N HIS A 471 14.86 7.75 14.76
CA HIS A 471 14.60 7.28 16.12
C HIS A 471 15.95 6.84 16.75
N ASN A 472 16.08 5.56 17.11
CA ASN A 472 17.32 5.00 17.63
C ASN A 472 17.96 4.04 16.60
N ALA A 473 19.22 3.65 16.85
CA ALA A 473 19.96 2.76 15.97
C ALA A 473 19.36 1.33 15.91
N GLU A 474 18.62 0.92 16.95
CA GLU A 474 18.00 -0.40 17.03
C GLU A 474 16.80 -0.50 16.07
N ILE A 475 15.92 0.51 16.06
CA ILE A 475 14.83 0.64 15.10
C ILE A 475 15.37 0.75 13.68
N GLY A 476 16.47 1.48 13.48
CA GLY A 476 17.15 1.56 12.18
C GLY A 476 17.70 0.20 11.71
N LEU A 477 18.39 -0.53 12.58
CA LEU A 477 18.86 -1.90 12.30
C LEU A 477 17.68 -2.81 11.93
N LEU A 478 16.58 -2.74 12.69
CA LEU A 478 15.38 -3.51 12.42
C LEU A 478 14.78 -3.15 11.06
N TRP A 479 14.71 -1.86 10.72
CA TRP A 479 14.19 -1.41 9.43
C TRP A 479 15.05 -1.88 8.26
N ALA A 480 16.37 -1.80 8.36
CA ALA A 480 17.29 -2.32 7.35
C ALA A 480 17.12 -3.85 7.16
N THR A 481 16.96 -4.58 8.26
CA THR A 481 16.78 -6.04 8.26
C THR A 481 15.43 -6.42 7.63
N ILE A 482 14.35 -5.71 7.95
CA ILE A 482 13.01 -5.93 7.37
C ILE A 482 13.01 -5.63 5.87
N GLN A 483 13.62 -4.53 5.43
CA GLN A 483 13.75 -4.23 4.00
C GLN A 483 14.49 -5.35 3.26
N ALA A 484 15.59 -5.85 3.81
CA ALA A 484 16.33 -6.96 3.20
C ALA A 484 15.47 -8.23 3.12
N GLU A 485 14.75 -8.60 4.17
CA GLU A 485 13.81 -9.74 4.14
C GLU A 485 12.73 -9.55 3.07
N LEU A 486 12.10 -8.36 3.02
CA LEU A 486 11.10 -7.99 2.01
C LEU A 486 11.65 -7.95 0.59
N LEU A 487 12.95 -7.74 0.37
CA LEU A 487 13.52 -7.63 -0.97
C LEU A 487 14.20 -8.90 -1.45
N THR A 488 14.54 -9.84 -0.56
CA THR A 488 15.39 -11.00 -0.91
C THR A 488 14.67 -12.33 -0.78
N TYR A 489 13.52 -12.38 -0.10
CA TYR A 489 12.78 -13.61 0.12
C TYR A 489 11.34 -13.55 -0.39
N ARG A 490 10.95 -14.55 -1.19
CA ARG A 490 9.56 -14.83 -1.53
C ARG A 490 9.22 -16.30 -1.32
N ARG A 491 7.98 -16.58 -0.99
CA ARG A 491 7.46 -17.94 -1.01
C ARG A 491 7.36 -18.46 -2.45
N ILE A 492 8.19 -19.46 -2.81
CA ILE A 492 8.30 -19.94 -4.19
C ILE A 492 7.38 -21.14 -4.42
N ARG A 493 7.27 -22.03 -3.45
CA ARG A 493 6.47 -23.26 -3.51
C ARG A 493 5.46 -23.30 -2.38
N VAL A 494 4.36 -24.01 -2.63
CA VAL A 494 3.38 -24.30 -1.57
C VAL A 494 4.07 -25.17 -0.53
N GLY A 495 3.99 -24.77 0.73
CA GLY A 495 4.68 -25.43 1.84
C GLY A 495 5.97 -24.74 2.28
N ASP A 496 6.57 -23.87 1.46
CA ASP A 496 7.69 -23.02 1.91
C ASP A 496 7.22 -22.16 3.10
N ALA A 497 8.17 -21.83 3.99
CA ALA A 497 7.93 -20.96 5.13
C ALA A 497 7.44 -19.57 4.70
N TRP A 498 6.80 -18.85 5.63
CA TRP A 498 6.40 -17.48 5.37
C TRP A 498 7.56 -16.50 5.51
N LEU A 499 8.56 -16.81 6.35
CA LEU A 499 9.78 -16.05 6.54
C LEU A 499 10.98 -16.82 6.00
N SER A 500 12.03 -16.11 5.60
CA SER A 500 13.31 -16.73 5.24
C SER A 500 14.00 -17.34 6.46
N GLU A 501 14.92 -18.27 6.22
CA GLU A 501 15.83 -18.76 7.26
C GLU A 501 16.80 -17.68 7.77
N ASN A 502 16.90 -16.55 7.08
CA ASN A 502 17.79 -15.45 7.43
C ASN A 502 17.15 -14.43 8.39
N PHE A 503 15.83 -14.52 8.62
CA PHE A 503 15.06 -13.67 9.53
C PHE A 503 14.33 -14.51 10.61
N SER A 504 14.58 -14.26 11.89
CA SER A 504 13.87 -14.92 13.01
C SER A 504 13.10 -13.93 13.89
N MET A 505 11.79 -14.15 14.02
CA MET A 505 10.93 -13.38 14.94
C MET A 505 11.25 -13.72 16.40
N GLU A 506 11.70 -14.93 16.71
CA GLU A 506 12.11 -15.35 18.05
C GLU A 506 13.40 -14.64 18.47
N ALA A 507 14.39 -14.56 17.56
CA ALA A 507 15.62 -13.81 17.80
C ALA A 507 15.34 -12.31 17.98
N LEU A 508 14.39 -11.76 17.23
CA LEU A 508 13.92 -10.40 17.38
C LEU A 508 13.29 -10.18 18.77
N GLU A 509 12.36 -11.05 19.17
CA GLU A 509 11.72 -10.98 20.48
C GLU A 509 12.74 -11.04 21.63
N ALA A 510 13.70 -11.97 21.55
CA ALA A 510 14.75 -12.12 22.55
C ALA A 510 15.66 -10.88 22.65
N TRP A 511 16.02 -10.29 21.51
CA TRP A 511 16.83 -9.08 21.45
C TRP A 511 16.08 -7.86 22.00
N LEU A 512 14.84 -7.62 21.57
CA LEU A 512 14.01 -6.52 22.07
C LEU A 512 13.73 -6.63 23.57
N LYS A 513 13.63 -7.83 24.13
CA LYS A 513 13.48 -8.06 25.58
C LYS A 513 14.79 -7.94 26.37
N GLY A 514 15.92 -7.70 25.71
CA GLY A 514 17.24 -7.69 26.34
C GLY A 514 17.71 -9.07 26.83
N THR A 515 17.07 -10.16 26.39
CA THR A 515 17.52 -11.53 26.69
C THR A 515 18.72 -11.92 25.81
N SER A 516 18.85 -11.29 24.64
CA SER A 516 20.04 -11.34 23.80
C SER A 516 20.64 -9.94 23.66
N ALA A 517 21.97 -9.83 23.75
CA ALA A 517 22.68 -8.57 23.55
C ALA A 517 22.73 -8.14 22.07
N VAL A 518 22.53 -9.08 21.14
CA VAL A 518 22.59 -8.84 19.69
C VAL A 518 21.35 -9.43 19.03
N PHE A 519 20.86 -8.79 17.97
CA PHE A 519 19.82 -9.36 17.12
C PHE A 519 20.37 -10.58 16.36
N SER A 520 20.17 -11.77 16.95
CA SER A 520 20.78 -13.03 16.53
C SER A 520 20.09 -13.67 15.32
N THR A 521 20.04 -12.95 14.20
CA THR A 521 19.51 -13.45 12.93
C THR A 521 20.62 -13.48 11.88
N PRO A 522 20.64 -14.44 10.93
CA PRO A 522 21.71 -14.53 9.93
C PRO A 522 21.96 -13.23 9.15
N LEU A 523 20.89 -12.49 8.80
CA LEU A 523 21.01 -11.19 8.13
C LEU A 523 22.01 -10.24 8.83
N VAL A 524 22.01 -10.25 10.17
CA VAL A 524 22.86 -9.40 11.00
C VAL A 524 24.18 -10.10 11.36
N GLN A 525 24.11 -11.32 11.88
CA GLN A 525 25.28 -12.04 12.40
C GLN A 525 26.30 -12.37 11.32
N ASP A 526 25.80 -12.77 10.16
CA ASP A 526 26.66 -13.13 9.05
C ASP A 526 27.09 -11.92 8.24
N GLN A 527 26.61 -10.70 8.57
CA GLN A 527 26.87 -9.42 7.87
C GLN A 527 26.30 -9.37 6.44
N MET A 528 25.12 -9.94 6.23
CA MET A 528 24.51 -10.06 4.91
C MET A 528 23.97 -8.72 4.36
N LEU A 529 23.80 -7.72 5.22
CA LEU A 529 23.31 -6.39 4.85
C LEU A 529 24.44 -5.50 4.31
N ARG A 530 24.15 -4.72 3.26
CA ARG A 530 25.01 -3.60 2.89
C ARG A 530 25.00 -2.49 3.93
N GLU A 531 25.91 -1.54 3.78
CA GLU A 531 25.99 -0.34 4.60
C GLU A 531 24.67 0.45 4.59
N TYR A 532 24.10 0.66 5.77
CA TYR A 532 22.88 1.40 6.01
C TYR A 532 23.08 2.42 7.14
N SER A 533 22.23 3.45 7.15
CA SER A 533 22.28 4.54 8.11
C SER A 533 21.73 4.15 9.47
N ARG A 534 22.01 4.97 10.49
CA ARG A 534 21.38 4.84 11.81
C ARG A 534 19.85 4.72 11.78
N CYS A 535 19.18 5.25 10.75
CA CYS A 535 17.72 5.20 10.61
C CYS A 535 17.25 4.05 9.70
N GLY A 536 18.16 3.17 9.26
CA GLY A 536 17.86 1.95 8.50
C GLY A 536 17.78 2.12 6.99
N TRP A 537 18.23 3.24 6.45
CA TRP A 537 18.20 3.52 5.00
C TRP A 537 19.57 3.23 4.37
N PHE A 538 19.61 2.58 3.20
CA PHE A 538 20.85 2.13 2.58
C PHE A 538 21.58 3.25 1.81
N PHE A 539 22.87 3.48 2.09
CA PHE A 539 23.61 4.65 1.57
C PHE A 539 23.88 4.63 0.06
N LYS A 540 24.08 3.44 -0.51
CA LYS A 540 24.53 3.24 -1.91
C LYS A 540 23.42 2.72 -2.80
N ALA A 541 22.18 2.89 -2.38
CA ALA A 541 21.01 2.60 -3.20
C ALA A 541 20.76 3.76 -4.17
N SER A 542 20.45 3.43 -5.43
CA SER A 542 20.05 4.41 -6.45
C SER A 542 18.83 5.22 -6.00
N GLN A 543 17.92 4.59 -5.27
CA GLN A 543 16.79 5.23 -4.59
C GLN A 543 16.75 4.72 -3.14
N PHE A 544 17.30 5.48 -2.19
CA PHE A 544 17.48 5.02 -0.80
C PHE A 544 16.17 4.67 -0.06
N VAL A 545 15.05 5.19 -0.54
CA VAL A 545 13.70 4.97 -0.03
C VAL A 545 13.00 3.73 -0.60
N CYS A 546 13.49 3.23 -1.72
CA CYS A 546 12.96 2.04 -2.40
C CYS A 546 14.14 1.24 -2.97
N PRO A 547 15.05 0.74 -2.12
CA PRO A 547 16.26 0.09 -2.58
C PRO A 547 15.91 -1.21 -3.32
N ALA A 548 16.71 -1.53 -4.33
CA ALA A 548 16.64 -2.83 -4.99
C ALA A 548 17.32 -3.91 -4.14
N ALA A 549 16.98 -5.17 -4.38
CA ALA A 549 17.52 -6.29 -3.61
C ALA A 549 19.06 -6.37 -3.63
N LYS A 550 19.70 -6.03 -4.77
CA LYS A 550 21.17 -5.95 -4.88
C LYS A 550 21.79 -4.81 -4.06
N GLU A 551 21.00 -3.80 -3.72
CA GLU A 551 21.43 -2.60 -2.99
C GLU A 551 21.31 -2.76 -1.48
N VAL A 552 20.55 -3.77 -1.01
CA VAL A 552 20.45 -4.14 0.41
C VAL A 552 21.34 -5.33 0.77
N SER A 553 21.75 -6.14 -0.20
CA SER A 553 22.53 -7.36 0.02
C SER A 553 24.05 -7.18 -0.18
N ALA A 554 24.84 -7.55 0.81
CA ALA A 554 26.31 -7.52 0.75
C ALA A 554 26.88 -8.56 -0.24
N TRP A 555 26.23 -9.73 -0.36
CA TRP A 555 26.43 -10.73 -1.40
C TRP A 555 25.10 -11.34 -1.82
N HIS A 556 25.10 -12.21 -2.82
CA HIS A 556 23.88 -12.84 -3.30
C HIS A 556 23.35 -13.91 -2.34
N PHE A 557 22.11 -13.76 -1.86
CA PHE A 557 21.38 -14.76 -1.06
C PHE A 557 19.87 -14.77 -1.35
N MET A 558 19.46 -14.16 -2.45
CA MET A 558 18.05 -14.05 -2.82
C MET A 558 17.52 -15.39 -3.30
N ASN A 559 16.31 -15.78 -2.89
CA ASN A 559 15.70 -17.04 -3.35
C ASN A 559 14.94 -16.89 -4.67
N MET A 560 14.67 -15.65 -5.10
CA MET A 560 13.91 -15.32 -6.31
C MET A 560 14.65 -15.62 -7.63
N ASP A 561 15.91 -16.06 -7.55
CA ASP A 561 16.79 -16.28 -8.69
C ASP A 561 16.87 -17.78 -9.07
N SER A 562 16.07 -18.62 -8.41
CA SER A 562 16.09 -20.07 -8.60
C SER A 562 15.66 -20.47 -10.04
N ASP A 563 16.51 -21.29 -10.69
CA ASP A 563 16.57 -21.70 -12.12
C ASP A 563 15.33 -22.45 -12.71
N GLY A 564 14.12 -22.20 -12.22
CA GLY A 564 12.93 -22.99 -12.55
C GLY A 564 11.93 -22.40 -13.54
N GLY A 565 12.14 -21.19 -14.09
CA GLY A 565 11.17 -20.48 -14.95
C GLY A 565 9.85 -20.04 -14.26
N ALA A 566 9.38 -20.80 -13.27
CA ALA A 566 8.19 -20.54 -12.46
C ALA A 566 8.34 -19.32 -11.54
N THR A 567 9.57 -18.96 -11.17
CA THR A 567 9.90 -17.78 -10.37
C THR A 567 9.80 -16.51 -11.23
N TYR A 568 10.38 -16.52 -12.44
CA TYR A 568 10.27 -15.42 -13.40
C TYR A 568 8.84 -15.18 -13.89
N GLY A 569 8.04 -16.23 -14.08
CA GLY A 569 6.65 -16.10 -14.54
C GLY A 569 5.68 -15.41 -13.57
N ARG A 570 6.09 -15.16 -12.31
CA ARG A 570 5.30 -14.45 -11.28
C ARG A 570 5.89 -13.10 -10.89
N ALA A 571 7.04 -12.75 -11.45
CA ALA A 571 7.74 -11.51 -11.20
C ALA A 571 7.32 -10.46 -12.24
N THR A 572 6.95 -9.27 -11.76
CA THR A 572 6.89 -8.07 -12.58
C THR A 572 8.13 -7.24 -12.28
N PHE A 573 8.82 -6.79 -13.33
CA PHE A 573 10.01 -5.97 -13.19
C PHE A 573 9.68 -4.54 -13.60
N ILE A 574 9.92 -3.61 -12.70
CA ILE A 574 9.65 -2.19 -12.93
C ILE A 574 10.91 -1.37 -12.63
N ALA A 575 11.01 -0.21 -13.25
CA ALA A 575 12.02 0.76 -12.86
C ALA A 575 11.76 1.22 -11.42
N PRO A 576 12.80 1.49 -10.61
CA PRO A 576 12.61 2.17 -9.34
C PRO A 576 12.02 3.55 -9.64
N PRO A 577 11.05 4.01 -8.83
CA PRO A 577 10.50 5.35 -9.00
C PRO A 577 11.58 6.41 -8.77
N ASP A 578 11.61 7.47 -9.57
CA ASP A 578 12.50 8.62 -9.32
C ASP A 578 11.91 9.55 -8.24
N ILE A 579 11.95 9.06 -7.00
CA ILE A 579 11.36 9.74 -5.86
C ILE A 579 12.17 10.99 -5.50
N ASN A 580 13.48 10.98 -5.77
CA ASN A 580 14.35 12.12 -5.49
C ASN A 580 13.97 13.35 -6.31
N GLU A 581 13.63 13.20 -7.60
CA GLU A 581 13.19 14.32 -8.43
C GLU A 581 11.88 14.93 -7.90
N LEU A 582 10.90 14.07 -7.58
CA LEU A 582 9.62 14.48 -6.99
C LEU A 582 9.81 15.25 -5.67
N TRP A 583 10.78 14.85 -4.85
CA TRP A 583 11.03 15.46 -3.54
C TRP A 583 11.85 16.75 -3.63
N VAL A 584 12.69 16.89 -4.66
CA VAL A 584 13.53 18.09 -4.88
C VAL A 584 12.73 19.25 -5.50
N ASP A 585 11.79 18.97 -6.41
CA ASP A 585 11.03 20.03 -7.09
C ASP A 585 10.06 20.79 -6.16
N VAL A 586 9.61 20.15 -5.08
CA VAL A 586 8.79 20.78 -4.02
C VAL A 586 9.55 21.92 -3.33
N VAL A 587 10.83 21.72 -3.03
CA VAL A 587 11.61 22.66 -2.21
C VAL A 587 11.93 23.94 -2.97
N ARG A 588 12.18 23.83 -4.29
CA ARG A 588 12.41 25.02 -5.14
C ARG A 588 11.20 25.92 -5.23
N ALA A 589 9.99 25.37 -5.05
CA ALA A 589 8.75 26.15 -5.03
C ALA A 589 8.48 26.83 -3.67
N GLU A 590 9.06 26.36 -2.56
CA GLU A 590 8.95 26.99 -1.23
C GLU A 590 10.00 28.08 -0.98
N GLU A 591 11.12 28.07 -1.72
CA GLU A 591 12.17 29.10 -1.65
C GLU A 591 11.97 30.29 -2.61
N MET A 592 10.92 30.26 -3.44
CA MET A 592 10.47 31.35 -4.32
C MET A 592 9.22 32.04 -3.76
#